data_AF-A0A9D9XUG2-F1
#
_entry.id   AF-A0A9D9XUG2-F1
#
_cell.length_a   1.000
_cell.length_b   1.000
_cell.length_c   1.000
_cell.angle_alpha   90.00
_cell.angle_beta   90.00
_cell.angle_gamma   90.00
#
_symmetry.space_group_name_H-M   'P 1'
#
loop_
_entity.id
_entity.type
_entity.pdbx_description
1 polymer ?
#
loop_
_entity_poly.entity_id
_entity_poly.type
_entity_poly.pdbx_seq_one_letter_code
_entity_poly.pdbx_strand_id
1 'polypeptide(L)'
;MKKILQIVLALSFCQLSIAQLFIPLEDIADDNIGWMKVVKYTQPAKPLNLAGRNYSAKQIRYCEQFIEWMQQSYVPKGCLGDVRIYVNTNPGASYSHKLKKGLPHLYGSYAKLYMFLKKDAKGKLVPQTGLADYWRIEANQLEYISNPVQFISTPDQYYFTMPYYHKNVKRDWSSYEQKANWLGFDKNSTLKNYMHFYQPKNAGAGLQYVVIMTKDNKLPFEPITIGEFFTKAEEHLPVWQKIESRSAELLATARKNLNRLKEKYKNQWNDVAEFRSSENITFYSFVNANEDMRDIFEKDAQTTGWPIYKISAATMAACKTDQPQWLTIRWDAGIQDKSYAAFKHESIMNNFNFDYLYNYFFYPDKVKGQSYKPLNSPLIKEAIVITEASLALKKATADKKVFFFDDFSTTATGKLPINWSSTVNQDGKKAVVTEASGDNIKWLELKGNAVSITNLKNTIPKDFEISFDIAVPQNFTWGAKRLSVELANANTKFAFELKPGFNGKAGFASFANNISGADRVNSNGYEVFGFSNNKVFNKVNTLLRKNGDDVSLFIDGILVAQYLKAIVNDIQFKSLKFIHIGSDSETEKYFISNVKIASFQ
;
A
#
# COMPACT_ATOMS: atom_id res chain seq x y z
N MET A 1 54.00 -14.82 -35.16
CA MET A 1 52.56 -14.58 -35.45
C MET A 1 51.56 -15.55 -34.76
N LYS A 2 51.97 -16.46 -33.86
CA LYS A 2 51.03 -17.35 -33.14
C LYS A 2 50.72 -16.97 -31.68
N LYS A 3 51.34 -15.91 -31.13
CA LYS A 3 51.17 -15.49 -29.71
C LYS A 3 50.31 -14.23 -29.50
N ILE A 4 49.87 -13.55 -30.56
CA ILE A 4 49.01 -12.35 -30.46
C ILE A 4 47.52 -12.69 -30.64
N LEU A 5 47.20 -13.85 -31.24
CA LEU A 5 45.81 -14.27 -31.50
C LEU A 5 45.10 -14.88 -30.27
N GLN A 6 45.83 -15.26 -29.21
CA GLN A 6 45.24 -15.80 -27.97
C GLN A 6 44.83 -14.73 -26.95
N ILE A 7 45.29 -13.48 -27.10
CA ILE A 7 44.93 -12.39 -26.17
C ILE A 7 43.65 -11.67 -26.63
N VAL A 8 43.33 -11.69 -27.93
CA VAL A 8 42.09 -11.08 -28.46
C VAL A 8 40.87 -11.99 -28.28
N LEU A 9 41.05 -13.32 -28.20
CA LEU A 9 39.94 -14.26 -27.94
C LEU A 9 39.54 -14.36 -26.45
N ALA A 10 40.40 -13.95 -25.51
CA ALA A 10 40.10 -13.95 -24.07
C ALA A 10 39.35 -12.68 -23.60
N LEU A 11 39.30 -11.62 -24.42
CA LEU A 11 38.61 -10.37 -24.12
C LEU A 11 37.16 -10.31 -24.64
N SER A 12 36.71 -11.34 -25.36
CA SER A 12 35.36 -11.39 -25.97
C SER A 12 34.34 -12.27 -25.22
N PHE A 13 34.68 -12.82 -24.05
CA PHE A 13 33.78 -13.69 -23.27
C PHE A 13 33.49 -13.21 -21.84
N CYS A 14 33.81 -11.97 -21.50
CA CYS A 14 33.38 -11.32 -20.26
C CYS A 14 32.28 -10.28 -20.50
N GLN A 15 31.33 -10.57 -21.40
CA GLN A 15 29.97 -10.14 -21.16
C GLN A 15 29.36 -11.10 -20.14
N LEU A 16 29.85 -11.01 -18.89
CA LEU A 16 29.01 -11.31 -17.74
C LEU A 16 27.87 -10.30 -17.87
N SER A 17 26.81 -10.72 -18.54
CA SER A 17 25.48 -10.16 -18.39
C SER A 17 25.20 -10.24 -16.90
N ILE A 18 25.57 -9.18 -16.17
CA ILE A 18 25.06 -8.91 -14.85
C ILE A 18 23.59 -8.56 -15.08
N ALA A 19 22.78 -9.56 -15.42
CA ALA A 19 21.41 -9.59 -15.02
C ALA A 19 21.47 -9.50 -13.49
N GLN A 20 21.51 -8.27 -12.97
CA GLN A 20 21.15 -8.00 -11.59
C GLN A 20 19.73 -8.52 -11.49
N LEU A 21 19.61 -9.78 -11.05
CA LEU A 21 18.37 -10.50 -10.90
C LEU A 21 17.52 -9.63 -9.97
N PHE A 22 16.57 -8.95 -10.59
CA PHE A 22 15.45 -8.32 -9.90
C PHE A 22 14.88 -9.37 -8.95
N ILE A 23 14.78 -9.02 -7.67
CA ILE A 23 14.16 -9.91 -6.69
C ILE A 23 12.66 -9.61 -6.74
N PRO A 24 11.81 -10.55 -7.19
CA PRO A 24 10.36 -10.40 -7.12
C PRO A 24 9.93 -10.04 -5.70
N LEU A 25 8.98 -9.11 -5.57
CA LEU A 25 8.50 -8.68 -4.26
C LEU A 25 7.92 -9.85 -3.46
N GLU A 26 7.29 -10.78 -4.16
CA GLU A 26 6.69 -11.99 -3.60
C GLU A 26 7.73 -12.88 -2.91
N ASP A 27 8.95 -12.94 -3.44
CA ASP A 27 10.03 -13.81 -2.91
C ASP A 27 10.56 -13.32 -1.56
N ILE A 28 10.40 -12.02 -1.27
CA ILE A 28 10.88 -11.38 -0.04
C ILE A 28 9.74 -10.93 0.87
N ALA A 29 8.48 -11.04 0.46
CA ALA A 29 7.33 -10.40 1.12
C ALA A 29 7.21 -10.69 2.62
N ASP A 30 7.67 -11.88 3.05
CA ASP A 30 7.66 -12.30 4.45
C ASP A 30 9.05 -12.31 5.12
N ASP A 31 10.10 -11.83 4.45
CA ASP A 31 11.45 -11.75 5.00
C ASP A 31 11.64 -10.52 5.90
N ASN A 32 12.23 -10.72 7.07
CA ASN A 32 12.66 -9.63 7.95
C ASN A 32 13.99 -9.04 7.43
N ILE A 33 13.91 -8.18 6.41
CA ILE A 33 15.07 -7.55 5.76
C ILE A 33 15.73 -6.51 6.68
N GLY A 34 14.91 -5.74 7.40
CA GLY A 34 15.37 -4.75 8.37
C GLY A 34 15.84 -3.41 7.77
N TRP A 35 16.61 -2.68 8.57
CA TRP A 35 17.09 -1.34 8.26
C TRP A 35 18.47 -1.36 7.60
N MET A 36 18.72 -0.51 6.61
CA MET A 36 20.04 -0.26 6.04
C MET A 36 21.06 0.11 7.11
N LYS A 37 20.59 0.85 8.13
CA LYS A 37 21.33 1.21 9.33
C LYS A 37 20.35 1.42 10.48
N VAL A 38 20.57 0.76 11.61
CA VAL A 38 19.94 1.13 12.89
C VAL A 38 20.75 2.28 13.47
N VAL A 39 20.11 3.43 13.69
CA VAL A 39 20.79 4.66 14.09
C VAL A 39 20.61 4.88 15.59
N LYS A 40 21.70 5.24 16.26
CA LYS A 40 21.70 5.71 17.64
C LYS A 40 22.49 7.01 17.70
N TYR A 41 21.83 8.11 18.02
CA TYR A 41 22.45 9.43 18.02
C TYR A 41 23.04 9.72 19.39
N THR A 42 24.35 9.50 19.53
CA THR A 42 25.11 9.73 20.78
C THR A 42 25.73 11.12 20.86
N GLN A 43 25.94 11.78 19.72
CA GLN A 43 26.49 13.13 19.68
C GLN A 43 25.38 14.17 19.83
N PRO A 44 25.63 15.33 20.45
CA PRO A 44 24.69 16.43 20.49
C PRO A 44 24.31 16.88 19.08
N ALA A 45 23.01 17.08 18.84
CA ALA A 45 22.50 17.62 17.59
C ALA A 45 23.04 19.05 17.36
N LYS A 46 23.32 19.38 16.10
CA LYS A 46 23.76 20.73 15.69
C LYS A 46 22.58 21.52 15.11
N PRO A 47 22.51 22.84 15.32
CA PRO A 47 21.50 23.66 14.66
C PRO A 47 21.67 23.62 13.13
N LEU A 48 20.58 23.85 12.41
CA LEU A 48 20.55 23.84 10.94
C LEU A 48 19.97 25.16 10.43
N ASN A 49 20.66 25.82 9.51
CA ASN A 49 20.08 26.90 8.71
C ASN A 49 19.82 26.36 7.30
N LEU A 50 18.57 26.48 6.84
CA LEU A 50 18.21 26.12 5.48
C LEU A 50 17.15 27.10 4.95
N ALA A 51 17.43 27.70 3.80
CA ALA A 51 16.49 28.57 3.08
C ALA A 51 15.90 29.71 3.93
N GLY A 52 16.76 30.35 4.75
CA GLY A 52 16.35 31.44 5.63
C GLY A 52 15.56 31.01 6.87
N ARG A 53 15.43 29.69 7.11
CA ARG A 53 14.87 29.13 8.34
C ARG A 53 15.99 28.64 9.24
N ASN A 54 15.93 29.03 10.51
CA ASN A 54 16.83 28.56 11.56
C ASN A 54 16.13 27.48 12.37
N TYR A 55 16.73 26.30 12.42
CA TYR A 55 16.31 25.20 13.28
C TYR A 55 17.30 25.04 14.42
N SER A 56 16.78 25.01 15.65
CA SER A 56 17.62 24.84 16.84
C SER A 56 18.21 23.44 16.90
N ALA A 57 19.28 23.27 17.69
CA ALA A 57 19.80 21.94 18.03
C ALA A 57 18.71 21.03 18.62
N LYS A 58 17.77 21.59 19.40
CA LYS A 58 16.71 20.82 20.06
C LYS A 58 15.66 20.31 19.05
N GLN A 59 15.29 21.12 18.06
CA GLN A 59 14.41 20.69 16.97
C GLN A 59 15.05 19.56 16.16
N ILE A 60 16.34 19.67 15.84
CA ILE A 60 17.07 18.59 15.16
C ILE A 60 17.17 17.34 16.04
N ARG A 61 17.37 17.49 17.35
CA ARG A 61 17.33 16.36 18.29
C ARG A 61 15.99 15.64 18.29
N TYR A 62 14.87 16.35 18.16
CA TYR A 62 13.57 15.71 18.01
C TYR A 62 13.47 14.89 16.72
N CYS A 63 14.00 15.38 15.60
CA CYS A 63 14.06 14.59 14.37
C CYS A 63 14.85 13.28 14.58
N GLU A 64 16.01 13.35 15.23
CA GLU A 64 16.80 12.17 15.57
C GLU A 64 16.03 11.18 16.45
N GLN A 65 15.32 11.68 17.47
CA GLN A 65 14.47 10.84 18.33
C GLN A 65 13.33 10.18 17.56
N PHE A 66 12.70 10.87 16.60
CA PHE A 66 11.68 10.27 15.74
C PHE A 66 12.22 9.07 14.96
N ILE A 67 13.46 9.15 14.47
CA ILE A 67 14.11 8.01 13.81
C ILE A 67 14.26 6.84 14.78
N GLU A 68 14.77 7.10 15.99
CA GLU A 68 14.95 6.05 17.00
C GLU A 68 13.63 5.39 17.38
N TRP A 69 12.55 6.16 17.52
CA TRP A 69 11.22 5.63 17.82
C TRP A 69 10.61 4.85 16.65
N MET A 70 10.83 5.31 15.40
CA MET A 70 10.43 4.55 14.22
C MET A 70 11.11 3.17 14.18
N GLN A 71 12.43 3.13 14.37
CA GLN A 71 13.19 1.88 14.30
C GLN A 71 12.92 0.94 15.47
N GLN A 72 12.55 1.47 16.65
CA GLN A 72 12.10 0.67 17.79
C GLN A 72 10.69 0.09 17.62
N SER A 73 9.87 0.65 16.74
CA SER A 73 8.46 0.25 16.58
C SER A 73 8.22 -0.57 15.31
N TYR A 74 9.22 -0.66 14.43
CA TYR A 74 9.08 -1.34 13.16
C TYR A 74 10.39 -2.02 12.74
N VAL A 75 10.29 -3.30 12.35
CA VAL A 75 11.36 -4.02 11.66
C VAL A 75 10.91 -4.23 10.22
N PRO A 76 11.53 -3.57 9.22
CA PRO A 76 11.13 -3.72 7.82
C PRO A 76 11.03 -5.18 7.37
N LYS A 77 9.84 -5.57 6.92
CA LYS A 77 9.51 -6.90 6.42
C LYS A 77 9.06 -6.82 4.97
N GLY A 78 9.66 -7.61 4.07
CA GLY A 78 9.45 -7.50 2.63
C GLY A 78 9.90 -6.19 1.99
N CYS A 79 10.65 -5.38 2.72
CA CYS A 79 11.23 -4.13 2.23
C CYS A 79 12.50 -3.78 3.00
N LEU A 80 13.40 -3.02 2.38
CA LEU A 80 14.59 -2.48 3.02
C LEU A 80 14.31 -1.07 3.53
N GLY A 81 14.55 -0.81 4.82
CA GLY A 81 14.29 0.50 5.43
C GLY A 81 15.50 1.44 5.43
N ASP A 82 15.32 2.71 5.09
CA ASP A 82 16.25 3.83 5.32
C ASP A 82 15.53 4.93 6.12
N VAL A 83 16.25 5.73 6.87
CA VAL A 83 15.68 6.78 7.75
C VAL A 83 16.43 8.08 7.55
N ARG A 84 15.69 9.18 7.45
CA ARG A 84 16.29 10.50 7.26
C ARG A 84 15.50 11.57 8.01
N ILE A 85 16.23 12.54 8.53
CA ILE A 85 15.64 13.79 8.99
C ILE A 85 15.20 14.62 7.78
N TYR A 86 14.20 15.46 7.96
CA TYR A 86 13.80 16.42 6.96
C TYR A 86 13.22 17.68 7.63
N VAL A 87 13.30 18.78 6.89
CA VAL A 87 12.76 20.09 7.26
C VAL A 87 12.07 20.69 6.04
N ASN A 88 11.51 21.90 6.13
CA ASN A 88 10.84 22.53 4.98
C ASN A 88 11.74 22.52 3.74
N THR A 89 11.18 22.18 2.59
CA THR A 89 11.90 22.28 1.31
C THR A 89 12.23 23.74 1.01
N ASN A 90 13.35 23.99 0.34
CA ASN A 90 13.69 25.33 -0.13
C ASN A 90 12.59 25.84 -1.08
N PRO A 91 12.02 27.05 -0.86
CA PRO A 91 11.14 27.68 -1.84
C PRO A 91 11.89 27.86 -3.16
N GLY A 92 11.48 27.11 -4.18
CA GLY A 92 11.93 27.27 -5.56
C GLY A 92 11.46 28.58 -6.22
N ALA A 93 11.82 28.76 -7.50
CA ALA A 93 11.65 30.04 -8.21
C ALA A 93 10.20 30.35 -8.64
N SER A 94 9.34 29.35 -8.87
CA SER A 94 7.96 29.59 -9.29
C SER A 94 7.14 30.21 -8.17
N TYR A 95 6.05 30.92 -8.52
CA TYR A 95 5.19 31.55 -7.52
C TYR A 95 4.63 30.53 -6.51
N SER A 96 4.13 29.39 -6.98
CA SER A 96 3.65 28.30 -6.13
C SER A 96 4.72 27.79 -5.16
N HIS A 97 5.99 27.78 -5.57
CA HIS A 97 7.09 27.43 -4.67
C HIS A 97 7.43 28.54 -3.67
N LYS A 98 7.27 29.82 -4.03
CA LYS A 98 7.46 30.95 -3.11
C LYS A 98 6.44 30.95 -1.97
N LEU A 99 5.22 30.47 -2.21
CA LEU A 99 4.19 30.31 -1.17
C LEU A 99 4.63 29.39 -0.03
N LYS A 100 5.59 28.49 -0.27
CA LYS A 100 6.16 27.63 0.78
C LYS A 100 6.87 28.42 1.88
N LYS A 101 7.24 29.68 1.64
CA LYS A 101 7.75 30.57 2.69
C LYS A 101 6.71 30.82 3.79
N GLY A 102 5.42 30.84 3.44
CA GLY A 102 4.31 31.05 4.37
C GLY A 102 3.95 29.81 5.20
N LEU A 103 4.58 28.65 4.94
CA LEU A 103 4.35 27.44 5.72
C LEU A 103 4.98 27.54 7.11
N PRO A 104 4.41 26.91 8.15
CA PRO A 104 5.03 26.83 9.48
C PRO A 104 6.42 26.17 9.44
N HIS A 105 7.25 26.47 10.44
CA HIS A 105 8.55 25.81 10.64
C HIS A 105 8.33 24.34 10.96
N LEU A 106 8.49 23.52 9.92
CA LEU A 106 8.34 22.08 9.99
C LEU A 106 9.70 21.41 10.07
N TYR A 107 9.77 20.42 10.93
CA TYR A 107 10.91 19.53 11.10
C TYR A 107 10.39 18.15 11.49
N GLY A 108 11.11 17.11 11.09
CA GLY A 108 10.78 15.76 11.48
C GLY A 108 11.67 14.74 10.81
N SER A 109 11.16 13.53 10.73
CA SER A 109 11.87 12.42 10.10
C SER A 109 10.93 11.55 9.28
N TYR A 110 11.52 10.83 8.34
CA TYR A 110 10.81 9.82 7.56
C TYR A 110 11.62 8.53 7.46
N ALA A 111 10.92 7.41 7.43
CA ALA A 111 11.39 6.14 6.93
C ALA A 111 11.05 6.03 5.43
N LYS A 112 12.03 5.60 4.62
CA LYS A 112 11.88 5.14 3.24
C LYS A 112 11.92 3.62 3.23
N LEU A 113 10.92 2.99 2.66
CA LEU A 113 10.77 1.55 2.61
C LEU A 113 10.84 1.10 1.16
N TYR A 114 12.01 0.61 0.75
CA TYR A 114 12.28 0.17 -0.61
C TYR A 114 11.77 -1.26 -0.80
N MET A 115 10.87 -1.44 -1.76
CA MET A 115 10.30 -2.75 -2.11
C MET A 115 10.98 -3.41 -3.32
N PHE A 116 11.63 -2.60 -4.16
CA PHE A 116 12.36 -3.08 -5.33
C PHE A 116 13.84 -3.20 -4.99
N LEU A 117 14.29 -4.43 -4.74
CA LEU A 117 15.62 -4.72 -4.24
C LEU A 117 16.44 -5.53 -5.24
N LYS A 118 17.75 -5.36 -5.14
CA LYS A 118 18.75 -6.18 -5.81
C LYS A 118 19.88 -6.49 -4.85
N LYS A 119 20.69 -7.49 -5.18
CA LYS A 119 21.96 -7.74 -4.49
C LYS A 119 23.07 -6.91 -5.12
N ASP A 120 23.88 -6.26 -4.30
CA ASP A 120 25.12 -5.62 -4.75
C ASP A 120 26.23 -6.66 -5.01
N ALA A 121 27.42 -6.20 -5.41
CA ALA A 121 28.57 -7.07 -5.68
C ALA A 121 29.04 -7.90 -4.47
N LYS A 122 28.60 -7.56 -3.25
CA LYS A 122 28.91 -8.28 -2.00
C LYS A 122 27.74 -9.16 -1.55
N GLY A 123 26.68 -9.27 -2.35
CA GLY A 123 25.47 -10.01 -2.01
C GLY A 123 24.53 -9.29 -1.05
N LYS A 124 24.80 -8.02 -0.68
CA LYS A 124 23.95 -7.25 0.23
C LYS A 124 22.73 -6.71 -0.52
N LEU A 125 21.56 -6.77 0.12
CA LEU A 125 20.35 -6.14 -0.42
C LEU A 125 20.49 -4.61 -0.43
N VAL A 126 20.25 -4.02 -1.60
CA VAL A 126 20.24 -2.57 -1.83
C VAL A 126 19.02 -2.18 -2.67
N PRO A 127 18.56 -0.92 -2.59
CA PRO A 127 17.49 -0.45 -3.47
C PRO A 127 17.90 -0.56 -4.93
N GLN A 128 17.02 -1.12 -5.76
CA GLN A 128 17.20 -1.14 -7.20
C GLN A 128 16.82 0.21 -7.83
N THR A 129 15.77 0.84 -7.31
CA THR A 129 15.27 2.14 -7.77
C THR A 129 15.11 3.08 -6.57
N GLY A 130 14.81 4.35 -6.85
CA GLY A 130 14.45 5.33 -5.83
C GLY A 130 12.99 5.24 -5.35
N LEU A 131 12.18 4.32 -5.92
CA LEU A 131 10.78 4.14 -5.51
C LEU A 131 10.72 3.51 -4.12
N ALA A 132 10.01 4.19 -3.22
CA ALA A 132 9.86 3.78 -1.84
C ALA A 132 8.50 4.22 -1.31
N ASP A 133 8.02 3.46 -0.33
CA ASP A 133 6.93 3.88 0.54
C ASP A 133 7.49 4.69 1.72
N TYR A 134 6.68 5.60 2.26
CA TYR A 134 7.08 6.50 3.33
C TYR A 134 6.24 6.29 4.59
N TRP A 135 6.91 6.43 5.74
CA TRP A 135 6.31 6.67 7.05
C TRP A 135 7.00 7.87 7.69
N ARG A 136 6.24 8.81 8.25
CA ARG A 136 6.73 10.14 8.65
C ARG A 136 6.18 10.51 10.02
N ILE A 137 7.02 11.15 10.83
CA ILE A 137 6.66 11.81 12.10
C ILE A 137 7.20 13.22 12.00
N GLU A 138 6.30 14.19 12.14
CA GLU A 138 6.53 15.54 11.64
C GLU A 138 5.95 16.57 12.63
N ALA A 139 6.76 17.51 13.10
CA ALA A 139 6.30 18.66 13.86
C ALA A 139 5.84 19.77 12.91
N ASN A 140 4.71 20.38 13.25
CA ASN A 140 4.11 21.51 12.53
C ASN A 140 3.88 21.24 11.02
N GLN A 141 3.65 19.99 10.61
CA GLN A 141 3.39 19.66 9.20
C GLN A 141 2.04 20.19 8.74
N LEU A 142 2.05 20.92 7.63
CA LEU A 142 0.84 21.40 6.96
C LEU A 142 0.81 21.05 5.47
N GLU A 143 1.95 21.19 4.78
CA GLU A 143 2.06 21.09 3.32
C GLU A 143 1.46 19.80 2.77
N TYR A 144 1.69 18.68 3.45
CA TYR A 144 1.28 17.38 2.96
C TYR A 144 -0.09 16.91 3.46
N ILE A 145 -0.74 17.64 4.36
CA ILE A 145 -2.09 17.31 4.85
C ILE A 145 -3.14 18.32 4.37
N SER A 146 -2.73 19.31 3.58
CA SER A 146 -3.59 20.40 3.13
C SER A 146 -3.45 20.66 1.63
N ASN A 147 -4.42 21.38 1.09
CA ASN A 147 -4.40 21.93 -0.25
C ASN A 147 -4.25 23.45 -0.16
N PRO A 148 -3.21 24.06 -0.77
CA PRO A 148 -3.08 25.51 -0.77
C PRO A 148 -4.24 26.14 -1.54
N VAL A 149 -4.87 27.15 -0.94
CA VAL A 149 -5.68 28.11 -1.69
C VAL A 149 -4.71 29.14 -2.27
N GLN A 150 -4.05 28.75 -3.36
CA GLN A 150 -2.93 29.51 -3.93
C GLN A 150 -3.33 30.93 -4.29
N PHE A 151 -4.57 31.13 -4.78
CA PHE A 151 -5.04 32.43 -5.25
C PHE A 151 -4.89 33.56 -4.21
N ILE A 152 -5.26 33.27 -2.96
CA ILE A 152 -5.20 34.26 -1.85
C ILE A 152 -3.99 34.09 -0.93
N SER A 153 -3.15 33.09 -1.17
CA SER A 153 -1.94 32.85 -0.38
C SER A 153 -0.80 33.80 -0.76
N THR A 154 -0.01 34.19 0.23
CA THR A 154 1.23 34.96 0.06
C THR A 154 2.42 34.22 0.69
N PRO A 155 3.67 34.66 0.43
CA PRO A 155 4.84 34.18 1.17
C PRO A 155 4.79 34.45 2.69
N ASP A 156 3.88 35.29 3.18
CA ASP A 156 3.77 35.67 4.59
C ASP A 156 2.52 35.10 5.27
N GLN A 157 1.47 34.78 4.50
CA GLN A 157 0.22 34.19 4.99
C GLN A 157 -0.24 33.06 4.06
N TYR A 158 -0.29 31.85 4.59
CA TYR A 158 -0.71 30.65 3.86
C TYR A 158 -2.18 30.34 4.17
N TYR A 159 -3.01 30.24 3.12
CA TYR A 159 -4.40 29.81 3.22
C TYR A 159 -4.56 28.44 2.58
N PHE A 160 -5.37 27.59 3.19
CA PHE A 160 -5.46 26.19 2.77
C PHE A 160 -6.80 25.57 3.12
N THR A 161 -7.16 24.52 2.40
CA THR A 161 -8.19 23.57 2.83
C THR A 161 -7.51 22.32 3.36
N MET A 162 -8.19 21.54 4.20
CA MET A 162 -7.70 20.26 4.70
C MET A 162 -8.72 19.17 4.34
N PRO A 163 -8.73 18.68 3.09
CA PRO A 163 -9.67 17.66 2.68
C PRO A 163 -9.25 16.29 3.20
N TYR A 164 -10.21 15.52 3.69
CA TYR A 164 -9.99 14.14 4.14
C TYR A 164 -11.27 13.31 4.01
N TYR A 165 -11.16 11.99 4.10
CA TYR A 165 -12.36 11.15 4.15
C TYR A 165 -12.96 11.15 5.56
N HIS A 166 -14.28 11.31 5.67
CA HIS A 166 -15.08 11.03 6.86
C HIS A 166 -16.44 10.48 6.45
N LYS A 167 -17.14 9.70 7.29
CA LYS A 167 -18.42 9.04 6.92
C LYS A 167 -19.49 9.93 6.27
N ASN A 168 -19.52 11.23 6.61
CA ASN A 168 -20.50 12.19 6.08
C ASN A 168 -20.07 12.89 4.77
N VAL A 169 -18.97 12.50 4.14
CA VAL A 169 -18.57 13.06 2.83
C VAL A 169 -19.60 12.66 1.77
N LYS A 170 -19.87 13.57 0.83
CA LYS A 170 -20.86 13.34 -0.23
C LYS A 170 -20.28 12.46 -1.37
N ARG A 171 -21.12 12.14 -2.36
CA ARG A 171 -21.01 11.08 -3.38
C ARG A 171 -19.62 10.81 -3.95
N ASP A 172 -18.78 11.83 -4.16
CA ASP A 172 -17.46 11.68 -4.79
C ASP A 172 -16.43 10.88 -3.96
N TRP A 173 -16.77 10.54 -2.71
CA TRP A 173 -15.82 9.96 -1.75
C TRP A 173 -16.28 8.63 -1.13
N SER A 174 -17.49 8.14 -1.42
CA SER A 174 -18.04 6.93 -0.78
C SER A 174 -17.23 5.66 -1.09
N SER A 175 -16.58 5.60 -2.26
CA SER A 175 -15.69 4.50 -2.65
C SER A 175 -14.41 4.37 -1.80
N TYR A 176 -14.15 5.35 -0.92
CA TYR A 176 -12.99 5.32 -0.02
C TYR A 176 -13.31 4.77 1.37
N GLU A 177 -14.56 4.42 1.69
CA GLU A 177 -14.93 3.91 3.02
C GLU A 177 -14.10 2.70 3.44
N GLN A 178 -14.00 1.69 2.56
CA GLN A 178 -13.19 0.48 2.82
C GLN A 178 -11.71 0.83 3.01
N LYS A 179 -11.19 1.78 2.23
CA LYS A 179 -9.79 2.22 2.36
C LYS A 179 -9.56 3.02 3.64
N ALA A 180 -10.54 3.80 4.07
CA ALA A 180 -10.45 4.60 5.27
C ALA A 180 -10.46 3.76 6.54
N ASN A 181 -11.14 2.61 6.53
CA ASN A 181 -11.14 1.66 7.64
C ASN A 181 -10.37 0.36 7.33
N TRP A 182 -9.43 0.40 6.37
CA TRP A 182 -8.61 -0.76 6.04
C TRP A 182 -7.85 -1.21 7.30
N LEU A 183 -7.89 -2.51 7.58
CA LEU A 183 -7.30 -3.12 8.80
C LEU A 183 -7.72 -2.43 10.11
N GLY A 184 -8.91 -1.83 10.13
CA GLY A 184 -9.48 -1.23 11.33
C GLY A 184 -8.92 0.14 11.71
N PHE A 185 -8.30 0.88 10.78
CA PHE A 185 -7.71 2.20 11.05
C PHE A 185 -8.66 3.17 11.79
N ASP A 186 -9.88 3.38 11.28
CA ASP A 186 -10.88 4.30 11.86
C ASP A 186 -11.39 3.85 13.24
N LYS A 187 -11.24 2.55 13.55
CA LYS A 187 -11.71 1.94 14.80
C LYS A 187 -10.58 1.54 15.73
N ASN A 188 -9.33 1.90 15.42
CA ASN A 188 -8.19 1.43 16.18
C ASN A 188 -8.14 2.11 17.57
N SER A 189 -8.09 1.29 18.63
CA SER A 189 -8.11 1.79 20.01
C SER A 189 -6.92 2.66 20.37
N THR A 190 -5.77 2.53 19.70
CA THR A 190 -4.57 3.36 19.94
C THR A 190 -4.73 4.77 19.35
N LEU A 191 -5.65 4.94 18.38
CA LEU A 191 -5.85 6.20 17.67
C LEU A 191 -7.06 6.99 18.17
N LYS A 192 -7.94 6.38 18.97
CA LYS A 192 -9.22 6.96 19.42
C LYS A 192 -9.15 8.35 20.07
N ASN A 193 -7.99 8.70 20.65
CA ASN A 193 -7.77 9.96 21.34
C ASN A 193 -7.23 11.06 20.41
N TYR A 194 -6.98 10.76 19.13
CA TYR A 194 -6.34 11.66 18.19
C TYR A 194 -7.21 11.85 16.95
N MET A 195 -7.10 13.03 16.33
CA MET A 195 -7.67 13.20 15.00
C MET A 195 -6.91 12.28 14.05
N HIS A 196 -7.62 11.37 13.38
CA HIS A 196 -7.02 10.49 12.40
C HIS A 196 -7.98 10.28 11.23
N PHE A 197 -7.42 10.19 10.04
CA PHE A 197 -8.19 10.06 8.82
C PHE A 197 -7.36 9.47 7.69
N TYR A 198 -8.08 8.94 6.71
CA TYR A 198 -7.53 8.62 5.40
C TYR A 198 -7.64 9.84 4.48
N GLN A 199 -6.55 10.18 3.82
CA GLN A 199 -6.49 11.25 2.82
C GLN A 199 -6.36 10.62 1.43
N PRO A 200 -7.40 10.72 0.59
CA PRO A 200 -7.36 10.18 -0.77
C PRO A 200 -6.50 11.01 -1.72
N LYS A 201 -6.16 10.43 -2.88
CA LYS A 201 -5.30 11.06 -3.90
C LYS A 201 -5.77 12.46 -4.32
N ASN A 202 -7.08 12.68 -4.38
CA ASN A 202 -7.67 13.94 -4.83
C ASN A 202 -7.87 14.97 -3.70
N ALA A 203 -7.51 14.61 -2.46
CA ALA A 203 -7.65 15.45 -1.26
C ALA A 203 -6.33 16.12 -0.84
N GLY A 204 -5.24 15.94 -1.61
CA GLY A 204 -4.00 16.67 -1.39
C GLY A 204 -2.76 15.92 -1.83
N ALA A 205 -1.72 15.91 -0.99
CA ALA A 205 -0.38 15.54 -1.42
C ALA A 205 -0.16 14.02 -1.62
N GLY A 206 -1.19 13.17 -1.46
CA GLY A 206 -1.11 11.75 -1.77
C GLY A 206 -2.16 10.89 -1.08
N LEU A 207 -2.13 9.58 -1.40
CA LEU A 207 -2.88 8.52 -0.73
C LEU A 207 -2.18 8.17 0.58
N GLN A 208 -2.72 8.57 1.72
CA GLN A 208 -2.06 8.37 3.01
C GLN A 208 -3.04 8.24 4.18
N TYR A 209 -2.57 7.59 5.24
CA TYR A 209 -3.20 7.66 6.56
C TYR A 209 -2.52 8.76 7.35
N VAL A 210 -3.30 9.51 8.13
CA VAL A 210 -2.84 10.66 8.89
C VAL A 210 -3.36 10.55 10.32
N VAL A 211 -2.49 10.82 11.29
CA VAL A 211 -2.81 11.05 12.70
C VAL A 211 -2.25 12.41 13.08
N ILE A 212 -3.10 13.29 13.60
CA ILE A 212 -2.73 14.63 14.05
C ILE A 212 -2.91 14.73 15.57
N MET A 213 -1.86 15.22 16.22
CA MET A 213 -1.82 15.44 17.66
C MET A 213 -1.64 16.91 17.97
N THR A 214 -2.50 17.43 18.83
CA THR A 214 -2.43 18.80 19.35
C THR A 214 -2.67 18.81 20.84
N LYS A 215 -2.14 19.83 21.52
CA LYS A 215 -2.51 20.06 22.91
C LYS A 215 -4.04 20.21 22.99
N ASP A 216 -4.66 19.45 23.88
CA ASP A 216 -6.12 19.45 24.09
C ASP A 216 -6.97 19.09 22.85
N ASN A 217 -6.38 18.44 21.83
CA ASN A 217 -7.05 18.02 20.58
C ASN A 217 -7.72 19.16 19.79
N LYS A 218 -7.18 20.38 19.88
CA LYS A 218 -7.64 21.53 19.09
C LYS A 218 -6.58 21.93 18.06
N LEU A 219 -6.95 21.85 16.78
CA LEU A 219 -6.11 22.34 15.69
C LEU A 219 -5.92 23.86 15.81
N PRO A 220 -4.69 24.39 15.63
CA PRO A 220 -4.44 25.82 15.67
C PRO A 220 -4.70 26.48 14.30
N PHE A 221 -5.79 26.07 13.65
CA PHE A 221 -6.19 26.51 12.32
C PHE A 221 -7.47 27.32 12.44
N GLU A 222 -7.45 28.54 11.91
CA GLU A 222 -8.56 29.49 12.01
C GLU A 222 -9.33 29.48 10.70
N PRO A 223 -10.64 29.12 10.70
CA PRO A 223 -11.43 29.26 9.49
C PRO A 223 -11.55 30.74 9.13
N ILE A 224 -11.45 31.07 7.85
CA ILE A 224 -11.70 32.43 7.35
C ILE A 224 -13.15 32.58 6.94
N THR A 225 -13.64 33.82 6.99
CA THR A 225 -14.99 34.12 6.55
C THR A 225 -15.05 34.37 5.04
N ILE A 226 -16.25 34.34 4.46
CA ILE A 226 -16.49 34.72 3.06
C ILE A 226 -16.02 36.16 2.79
N GLY A 227 -16.25 37.08 3.72
CA GLY A 227 -15.78 38.46 3.62
C GLY A 227 -14.26 38.55 3.56
N GLU A 228 -13.55 37.85 4.46
CA GLU A 228 -12.09 37.80 4.45
C GLU A 228 -11.55 37.22 3.13
N PHE A 229 -12.17 36.15 2.62
CA PHE A 229 -11.81 35.58 1.32
C PHE A 229 -11.91 36.60 0.19
N PHE A 230 -13.04 37.31 0.07
CA PHE A 230 -13.22 38.29 -1.00
C PHE A 230 -12.29 39.48 -0.88
N THR A 231 -12.01 39.97 0.33
CA THR A 231 -10.99 41.01 0.56
C THR A 231 -9.64 40.57 0.02
N LYS A 232 -9.21 39.34 0.34
CA LYS A 232 -7.94 38.80 -0.15
C LYS A 232 -7.95 38.56 -1.66
N ALA A 233 -9.06 38.08 -2.21
CA ALA A 233 -9.19 37.89 -3.66
C ALA A 233 -9.07 39.22 -4.42
N GLU A 234 -9.67 40.30 -3.91
CA GLU A 234 -9.60 41.64 -4.49
C GLU A 234 -8.17 42.19 -4.50
N GLU A 235 -7.47 42.06 -3.37
CA GLU A 235 -6.05 42.44 -3.22
C GLU A 235 -5.16 41.67 -4.22
N HIS A 236 -5.46 40.40 -4.48
CA HIS A 236 -4.61 39.49 -5.23
C HIS A 236 -4.90 39.42 -6.74
N LEU A 237 -6.07 39.88 -7.21
CA LEU A 237 -6.41 39.88 -8.64
C LEU A 237 -5.33 40.51 -9.53
N PRO A 238 -4.78 41.70 -9.23
CA PRO A 238 -3.70 42.30 -10.03
C PRO A 238 -2.39 41.51 -9.99
N VAL A 239 -2.14 40.77 -8.91
CA VAL A 239 -0.95 39.92 -8.77
C VAL A 239 -1.07 38.72 -9.70
N TRP A 240 -2.21 38.03 -9.69
CA TRP A 240 -2.47 36.88 -10.56
C TRP A 240 -2.60 37.26 -12.02
N GLN A 241 -3.12 38.44 -12.34
CA GLN A 241 -3.08 38.98 -13.70
C GLN A 241 -1.64 39.00 -14.24
N LYS A 242 -0.66 39.45 -13.43
CA LYS A 242 0.76 39.50 -13.83
C LYS A 242 1.39 38.12 -13.89
N ILE A 243 1.11 37.26 -12.92
CA ILE A 243 1.66 35.88 -12.86
C ILE A 243 1.21 35.06 -14.08
N GLU A 244 -0.05 35.20 -14.49
CA GLU A 244 -0.62 34.47 -15.61
C GLU A 244 -0.58 35.26 -16.95
N SER A 245 0.05 36.45 -16.97
CA SER A 245 0.15 37.32 -18.15
C SER A 245 -1.20 37.63 -18.82
N ARG A 246 -2.22 38.02 -18.03
CA ARG A 246 -3.59 38.30 -18.50
C ARG A 246 -3.78 39.76 -18.89
N SER A 247 -4.69 39.99 -19.84
CA SER A 247 -4.98 41.34 -20.35
C SER A 247 -5.69 42.22 -19.31
N ALA A 248 -5.66 43.54 -19.52
CA ALA A 248 -6.33 44.50 -18.64
C ALA A 248 -7.86 44.36 -18.69
N GLU A 249 -8.40 43.96 -19.85
CA GLU A 249 -9.83 43.70 -20.05
C GLU A 249 -10.31 42.51 -19.22
N LEU A 250 -9.50 41.44 -19.14
CA LEU A 250 -9.81 40.31 -18.29
C LEU A 250 -9.74 40.67 -16.80
N LEU A 251 -8.81 41.55 -16.39
CA LEU A 251 -8.80 42.08 -15.03
C LEU A 251 -10.05 42.89 -14.73
N ALA A 252 -10.47 43.77 -15.65
CA ALA A 252 -11.70 44.55 -15.49
C ALA A 252 -12.93 43.64 -15.35
N THR A 253 -13.00 42.58 -16.16
CA THR A 253 -14.05 41.56 -16.09
C THR A 253 -14.05 40.83 -14.75
N ALA A 254 -12.88 40.36 -14.30
CA ALA A 254 -12.75 39.68 -13.01
C ALA A 254 -13.14 40.59 -11.83
N ARG A 255 -12.78 41.87 -11.86
CA ARG A 255 -13.20 42.87 -10.85
C ARG A 255 -14.70 43.10 -10.84
N LYS A 256 -15.31 43.25 -12.03
CA LYS A 256 -16.77 43.38 -12.17
C LYS A 256 -17.49 42.19 -11.53
N ASN A 257 -17.06 40.97 -11.88
CA ASN A 257 -17.66 39.75 -11.37
C ASN A 257 -17.41 39.55 -9.87
N LEU A 258 -16.22 39.88 -9.36
CA LEU A 258 -15.93 39.86 -7.94
C LEU A 258 -16.87 40.80 -7.16
N ASN A 259 -17.12 42.02 -7.65
CA ASN A 259 -18.05 42.95 -7.02
C ASN A 259 -19.49 42.41 -6.99
N ARG A 260 -19.94 41.77 -8.08
CA ARG A 260 -21.22 41.07 -8.13
C ARG A 260 -21.30 39.96 -7.07
N LEU A 261 -20.25 39.15 -6.94
CA LEU A 261 -20.19 38.11 -5.91
C LEU A 261 -20.20 38.70 -4.49
N LYS A 262 -19.43 39.77 -4.23
CA LYS A 262 -19.44 40.47 -2.94
C LYS A 262 -20.84 40.93 -2.55
N GLU A 263 -21.61 41.46 -3.51
CA GLU A 263 -23.00 41.88 -3.31
C GLU A 263 -23.94 40.69 -3.08
N LYS A 264 -23.84 39.63 -3.90
CA LYS A 264 -24.62 38.38 -3.76
C LYS A 264 -24.47 37.78 -2.36
N TYR A 265 -23.24 37.77 -1.84
CA TYR A 265 -22.90 37.12 -0.58
C TYR A 265 -22.86 38.08 0.63
N LYS A 266 -23.26 39.36 0.50
CA LYS A 266 -23.11 40.38 1.55
C LYS A 266 -23.68 39.99 2.92
N ASN A 267 -24.80 39.28 2.93
CA ASN A 267 -25.48 38.82 4.15
C ASN A 267 -24.83 37.56 4.76
N GLN A 268 -23.86 36.97 4.06
CA GLN A 268 -23.13 35.76 4.45
C GLN A 268 -21.63 36.06 4.67
N TRP A 269 -21.22 37.33 4.73
CA TRP A 269 -19.81 37.71 4.88
C TRP A 269 -19.14 37.15 6.13
N ASN A 270 -19.91 36.88 7.18
CA ASN A 270 -19.41 36.31 8.43
C ASN A 270 -19.48 34.77 8.45
N ASP A 271 -20.09 34.15 7.44
CA ASP A 271 -20.11 32.69 7.32
C ASP A 271 -18.71 32.18 6.97
N VAL A 272 -18.42 30.95 7.38
CA VAL A 272 -17.18 30.26 7.03
C VAL A 272 -17.10 30.08 5.51
N ALA A 273 -15.96 30.45 4.93
CA ALA A 273 -15.69 30.21 3.53
C ALA A 273 -15.33 28.74 3.31
N GLU A 274 -16.11 28.03 2.49
CA GLU A 274 -15.92 26.61 2.19
C GLU A 274 -15.72 26.37 0.68
N PHE A 275 -14.75 25.52 0.30
CA PHE A 275 -14.49 25.15 -1.09
C PHE A 275 -14.67 23.68 -1.39
N ARG A 276 -14.99 23.39 -2.64
CA ARG A 276 -14.93 22.03 -3.16
C ARG A 276 -13.49 21.57 -3.29
N SER A 277 -13.19 20.36 -2.82
CA SER A 277 -11.82 19.81 -2.76
C SER A 277 -11.12 19.64 -4.11
N SER A 278 -11.86 19.61 -5.22
CA SER A 278 -11.33 19.30 -6.55
C SER A 278 -10.94 20.52 -7.38
N GLU A 279 -11.29 21.75 -6.98
CA GLU A 279 -11.12 22.93 -7.81
C GLU A 279 -10.06 23.88 -7.24
N ASN A 280 -9.02 24.12 -8.02
CA ASN A 280 -8.11 25.23 -7.75
C ASN A 280 -8.77 26.52 -8.17
N ILE A 281 -8.79 27.51 -7.28
CA ILE A 281 -9.20 28.87 -7.64
C ILE A 281 -8.09 29.50 -8.45
N THR A 282 -8.45 30.00 -9.62
CA THR A 282 -7.55 30.67 -10.55
C THR A 282 -8.09 32.07 -10.86
N PHE A 283 -7.30 32.85 -11.58
CA PHE A 283 -7.79 34.11 -12.12
C PHE A 283 -9.10 33.95 -12.93
N TYR A 284 -9.21 32.88 -13.73
CA TYR A 284 -10.41 32.60 -14.52
C TYR A 284 -11.64 32.22 -13.70
N SER A 285 -11.47 31.76 -12.46
CA SER A 285 -12.61 31.52 -11.56
C SER A 285 -13.42 32.81 -11.34
N PHE A 286 -12.78 33.98 -11.40
CA PHE A 286 -13.46 35.27 -11.30
C PHE A 286 -13.90 35.82 -12.67
N VAL A 287 -13.12 35.60 -13.73
CA VAL A 287 -13.52 35.98 -15.10
C VAL A 287 -14.81 35.25 -15.51
N ASN A 288 -14.93 33.98 -15.16
CA ASN A 288 -16.05 33.12 -15.57
C ASN A 288 -17.23 33.14 -14.59
N ALA A 289 -17.11 33.80 -13.43
CA ALA A 289 -18.20 33.93 -12.47
C ALA A 289 -19.24 34.97 -12.94
N ASN A 290 -19.87 34.73 -14.09
CA ASN A 290 -21.02 35.48 -14.58
C ASN A 290 -22.33 34.93 -13.99
N GLU A 291 -23.49 35.43 -14.44
CA GLU A 291 -24.79 35.06 -13.89
C GLU A 291 -25.26 33.66 -14.32
N ASP A 292 -24.76 33.17 -15.46
CA ASP A 292 -25.14 31.88 -16.06
C ASP A 292 -24.28 30.71 -15.57
N MET A 293 -23.18 31.02 -14.88
CA MET A 293 -22.19 30.06 -14.44
C MET A 293 -22.18 29.93 -12.94
N ARG A 294 -21.94 28.69 -12.50
CA ARG A 294 -21.80 28.37 -11.08
C ARG A 294 -20.64 29.13 -10.46
N ASP A 295 -20.87 29.74 -9.30
CA ASP A 295 -19.81 30.45 -8.58
C ASP A 295 -19.08 29.60 -7.52
N ILE A 296 -18.06 30.21 -6.90
CA ILE A 296 -17.10 29.58 -6.01
C ILE A 296 -17.75 29.04 -4.72
N PHE A 297 -18.81 29.68 -4.21
CA PHE A 297 -19.46 29.33 -2.93
C PHE A 297 -20.85 28.70 -3.09
N GLU A 298 -21.40 28.66 -4.30
CA GLU A 298 -22.68 28.00 -4.54
C GLU A 298 -22.63 26.53 -4.16
N LYS A 299 -23.45 26.11 -3.20
CA LYS A 299 -23.46 24.73 -2.67
C LYS A 299 -24.02 23.73 -3.70
N ASP A 300 -23.56 22.49 -3.62
CA ASP A 300 -24.15 21.34 -4.32
C ASP A 300 -24.70 20.35 -3.28
N ALA A 301 -25.79 19.67 -3.61
CA ALA A 301 -26.21 18.49 -2.87
C ALA A 301 -25.14 17.38 -2.95
N GLN A 302 -24.37 17.30 -4.04
CA GLN A 302 -23.47 16.17 -4.35
C GLN A 302 -22.01 16.36 -3.88
N THR A 303 -21.56 17.58 -3.58
CA THR A 303 -20.14 17.87 -3.29
C THR A 303 -19.90 18.31 -1.85
N THR A 304 -18.83 17.81 -1.23
CA THR A 304 -18.35 18.25 0.09
C THR A 304 -17.64 19.60 -0.02
N GLY A 305 -18.04 20.56 0.82
CA GLY A 305 -17.32 21.81 1.05
C GLY A 305 -16.30 21.66 2.17
N TRP A 306 -15.13 22.27 2.00
CA TRP A 306 -14.02 22.25 2.94
C TRP A 306 -13.71 23.67 3.40
N PRO A 307 -13.75 23.95 4.71
CA PRO A 307 -13.40 25.26 5.21
C PRO A 307 -11.99 25.66 4.76
N ILE A 308 -11.85 26.94 4.43
CA ILE A 308 -10.55 27.56 4.20
C ILE A 308 -10.02 28.01 5.55
N TYR A 309 -8.80 27.62 5.85
CA TYR A 309 -8.10 27.93 7.07
C TYR A 309 -6.90 28.84 6.82
N LYS A 310 -6.50 29.53 7.88
CA LYS A 310 -5.19 30.18 8.03
C LYS A 310 -4.57 29.77 9.37
N ILE A 311 -3.28 30.08 9.53
CA ILE A 311 -2.60 30.01 10.83
C ILE A 311 -2.37 31.44 11.31
N SER A 312 -2.68 31.71 12.58
CA SER A 312 -2.45 33.01 13.20
C SER A 312 -0.96 33.39 13.23
N ALA A 313 -0.66 34.69 13.23
CA ALA A 313 0.71 35.17 13.35
C ALA A 313 1.39 34.68 14.65
N ALA A 314 0.64 34.58 15.75
CA ALA A 314 1.13 34.09 17.04
C ALA A 314 1.52 32.61 16.96
N THR A 315 0.68 31.76 16.36
CA THR A 315 1.00 30.35 16.15
C THR A 315 2.18 30.19 15.20
N MET A 316 2.25 30.98 14.12
CA MET A 316 3.40 30.97 13.19
C MET A 316 4.72 31.33 13.88
N ALA A 317 4.70 32.30 14.80
CA ALA A 317 5.86 32.62 15.63
C ALA A 317 6.21 31.47 16.58
N ALA A 318 5.21 30.86 17.23
CA ALA A 318 5.41 29.72 18.13
C ALA A 318 6.01 28.49 17.43
N CYS A 319 5.64 28.23 16.17
CA CYS A 319 6.23 27.16 15.35
C CYS A 319 7.74 27.30 15.15
N LYS A 320 8.31 28.52 15.28
CA LYS A 320 9.76 28.74 15.17
C LYS A 320 10.53 28.31 16.42
N THR A 321 9.83 28.11 17.54
CA THR A 321 10.41 27.69 18.81
C THR A 321 10.58 26.16 18.87
N ASP A 322 11.22 25.69 19.94
CA ASP A 322 11.44 24.26 20.11
C ASP A 322 10.15 23.46 20.31
N GLN A 323 9.12 24.04 20.90
CA GLN A 323 7.88 23.32 21.19
C GLN A 323 7.03 23.13 19.92
N PRO A 324 6.74 21.88 19.50
CA PRO A 324 5.75 21.66 18.44
C PRO A 324 4.39 22.23 18.84
N GLN A 325 3.72 22.87 17.88
CA GLN A 325 2.34 23.31 18.03
C GLN A 325 1.38 22.17 17.70
N TRP A 326 1.77 21.29 16.77
CA TRP A 326 1.12 20.01 16.50
C TRP A 326 2.14 18.99 15.97
N LEU A 327 1.77 17.72 16.02
CA LEU A 327 2.48 16.63 15.36
C LEU A 327 1.58 16.00 14.31
N THR A 328 2.18 15.56 13.21
CA THR A 328 1.54 14.79 12.15
C THR A 328 2.33 13.51 11.96
N ILE A 329 1.66 12.38 12.11
CA ILE A 329 2.19 11.05 11.81
C ILE A 329 1.43 10.56 10.59
N ARG A 330 2.14 10.21 9.52
CA ARG A 330 1.50 9.78 8.28
C ARG A 330 2.30 8.73 7.53
N TRP A 331 1.62 7.87 6.79
CA TRP A 331 2.25 6.86 5.94
C TRP A 331 1.43 6.56 4.70
N ASP A 332 2.12 6.14 3.66
CA ASP A 332 1.50 5.92 2.34
C ASP A 332 0.51 4.75 2.36
N ALA A 333 -0.57 4.93 1.62
CA ALA A 333 -1.69 3.99 1.46
C ALA A 333 -1.85 3.48 0.01
N GLY A 334 -0.81 3.61 -0.82
CA GLY A 334 -0.89 3.36 -2.27
C GLY A 334 -0.88 1.89 -2.71
N ILE A 335 -0.40 0.97 -1.86
CA ILE A 335 -0.08 -0.42 -2.24
C ILE A 335 -0.70 -1.41 -1.23
N GLN A 336 -1.96 -1.18 -0.86
CA GLN A 336 -2.66 -1.93 0.20
C GLN A 336 -2.81 -3.45 -0.11
N ASP A 337 -2.73 -3.86 -1.38
CA ASP A 337 -2.85 -5.26 -1.79
C ASP A 337 -1.59 -6.11 -1.54
N LYS A 338 -0.51 -5.51 -1.00
CA LYS A 338 0.75 -6.21 -0.75
C LYS A 338 0.97 -6.47 0.74
N SER A 339 1.51 -7.64 1.06
CA SER A 339 1.75 -8.08 2.43
C SER A 339 2.68 -7.14 3.21
N TYR A 340 3.68 -6.54 2.57
CA TYR A 340 4.57 -5.57 3.23
C TYR A 340 3.79 -4.30 3.66
N ALA A 341 2.83 -3.83 2.87
CA ALA A 341 2.06 -2.64 3.18
C ALA A 341 1.10 -2.88 4.35
N ALA A 342 0.47 -4.06 4.39
CA ALA A 342 -0.34 -4.51 5.51
C ALA A 342 0.50 -4.57 6.80
N PHE A 343 1.65 -5.24 6.75
CA PHE A 343 2.55 -5.35 7.89
C PHE A 343 3.05 -3.98 8.38
N LYS A 344 3.42 -3.07 7.47
CA LYS A 344 3.78 -1.67 7.80
C LYS A 344 2.63 -0.98 8.53
N HIS A 345 1.42 -1.05 7.98
CA HIS A 345 0.25 -0.37 8.53
C HIS A 345 -0.13 -0.90 9.92
N GLU A 346 -0.21 -2.21 10.09
CA GLU A 346 -0.46 -2.84 11.39
C GLU A 346 0.64 -2.50 12.39
N SER A 347 1.91 -2.56 11.98
CA SER A 347 3.03 -2.21 12.86
C SER A 347 2.96 -0.77 13.34
N ILE A 348 2.62 0.17 12.47
CA ILE A 348 2.45 1.57 12.86
C ILE A 348 1.27 1.70 13.84
N MET A 349 0.12 1.10 13.56
CA MET A 349 -1.05 1.24 14.44
C MET A 349 -0.90 0.53 15.80
N ASN A 350 -0.26 -0.63 15.81
CA ASN A 350 -0.27 -1.54 16.96
C ASN A 350 1.05 -1.54 17.74
N ASN A 351 2.18 -1.17 17.15
CA ASN A 351 3.47 -1.16 17.85
C ASN A 351 3.92 0.26 18.23
N PHE A 352 3.62 1.27 17.40
CA PHE A 352 4.04 2.65 17.69
C PHE A 352 3.26 3.22 18.88
N ASN A 353 3.99 3.80 19.84
CA ASN A 353 3.39 4.32 21.06
C ASN A 353 2.97 5.79 20.90
N PHE A 354 1.79 5.99 20.31
CA PHE A 354 1.20 7.30 20.08
C PHE A 354 0.99 8.09 21.39
N ASP A 355 0.59 7.42 22.47
CA ASP A 355 0.38 8.05 23.78
C ASP A 355 1.69 8.57 24.40
N TYR A 356 2.78 7.81 24.30
CA TYR A 356 4.08 8.30 24.73
C TYR A 356 4.50 9.53 23.91
N LEU A 357 4.38 9.47 22.58
CA LEU A 357 4.72 10.59 21.69
C LEU A 357 3.93 11.85 22.07
N TYR A 358 2.62 11.70 22.25
CA TYR A 358 1.72 12.78 22.64
C TYR A 358 2.14 13.40 23.97
N ASN A 359 2.30 12.57 25.01
CA ASN A 359 2.66 13.04 26.33
C ASN A 359 4.06 13.67 26.35
N TYR A 360 5.02 13.14 25.58
CA TYR A 360 6.38 13.69 25.51
C TYR A 360 6.39 15.17 25.11
N PHE A 361 5.52 15.60 24.20
CA PHE A 361 5.46 17.00 23.77
C PHE A 361 4.42 17.83 24.51
N PHE A 362 3.25 17.29 24.83
CA PHE A 362 2.12 18.09 25.34
C PHE A 362 1.86 17.94 26.84
N TYR A 363 2.34 16.86 27.47
CA TYR A 363 2.24 16.60 28.91
C TYR A 363 3.50 15.88 29.44
N PRO A 364 4.69 16.50 29.34
CA PRO A 364 5.96 15.82 29.57
C PRO A 364 6.08 15.22 30.99
N ASP A 365 5.39 15.79 31.98
CA ASP A 365 5.36 15.26 33.35
C ASP A 365 4.80 13.82 33.43
N LYS A 366 3.90 13.42 32.52
CA LYS A 366 3.34 12.05 32.49
C LYS A 366 4.35 10.98 32.07
N VAL A 367 5.40 11.37 31.35
CA VAL A 367 6.44 10.46 30.82
C VAL A 367 7.84 10.84 31.29
N LYS A 368 7.94 11.74 32.27
CA LYS A 368 9.22 12.21 32.80
C LYS A 368 10.04 11.04 33.35
N GLY A 369 11.29 10.95 32.89
CA GLY A 369 12.22 9.87 33.27
C GLY A 369 11.93 8.52 32.58
N GLN A 370 10.86 8.40 31.80
CA GLN A 370 10.56 7.20 31.03
C GLN A 370 11.27 7.30 29.67
N SER A 371 11.90 6.22 29.24
CA SER A 371 12.38 6.09 27.86
C SER A 371 11.26 5.56 26.98
N TYR A 372 11.26 5.94 25.70
CA TYR A 372 10.32 5.39 24.72
C TYR A 372 10.37 3.86 24.71
N LYS A 373 9.19 3.25 24.67
CA LYS A 373 9.00 1.83 24.41
C LYS A 373 7.81 1.65 23.46
N PRO A 374 7.92 0.78 22.45
CA PRO A 374 6.78 0.45 21.60
C PRO A 374 5.69 -0.24 22.44
N LEU A 375 4.43 -0.12 22.03
CA LEU A 375 3.29 -0.78 22.70
C LEU A 375 3.41 -2.30 22.64
N ASN A 376 3.84 -2.79 21.48
CA ASN A 376 4.08 -4.19 21.20
C ASN A 376 5.46 -4.35 20.57
N SER A 377 6.10 -5.50 20.80
CA SER A 377 7.41 -5.77 20.21
C SER A 377 7.31 -5.75 18.67
N PRO A 378 8.21 -5.06 17.95
CA PRO A 378 8.23 -5.12 16.48
C PRO A 378 8.76 -6.45 15.93
N LEU A 379 9.28 -7.30 16.83
CA LEU A 379 9.84 -8.61 16.52
C LEU A 379 8.89 -9.76 16.93
N ILE A 380 7.57 -9.54 16.96
CA ILE A 380 6.62 -10.61 17.26
C ILE A 380 6.87 -11.77 16.30
N LYS A 381 7.51 -12.81 16.82
CA LYS A 381 7.46 -14.14 16.25
C LYS A 381 6.17 -14.73 16.81
N GLU A 382 5.15 -14.89 15.97
CA GLU A 382 4.01 -15.71 16.38
C GLU A 382 4.56 -17.05 16.88
N ALA A 383 4.16 -17.44 18.08
CA ALA A 383 4.48 -18.76 18.59
C ALA A 383 3.88 -19.77 17.61
N ILE A 384 4.74 -20.53 16.95
CA ILE A 384 4.32 -21.55 16.00
C ILE A 384 3.75 -22.70 16.84
N VAL A 385 2.42 -22.75 16.93
CA VAL A 385 1.73 -23.91 17.51
C VAL A 385 1.67 -24.99 16.46
N ILE A 386 2.64 -25.91 16.50
CA ILE A 386 2.67 -27.07 15.61
C ILE A 386 1.75 -28.13 16.22
N THR A 387 0.73 -28.51 15.47
CA THR A 387 -0.14 -29.65 15.82
C THR A 387 0.44 -30.95 15.24
N GLU A 388 -0.03 -32.10 15.72
CA GLU A 388 0.50 -33.39 15.28
C GLU A 388 0.31 -33.59 13.76
N ALA A 389 1.37 -34.02 13.08
CA ALA A 389 1.32 -34.37 11.66
C ALA A 389 0.42 -35.59 11.41
N SER A 390 -0.41 -35.52 10.37
CA SER A 390 -1.23 -36.65 9.94
C SER A 390 -0.37 -37.84 9.49
N LEU A 391 -1.00 -39.02 9.41
CA LEU A 391 -0.37 -40.21 8.81
C LEU A 391 -0.02 -39.99 7.34
N ALA A 392 -0.84 -39.24 6.60
CA ALA A 392 -0.59 -38.94 5.20
C ALA A 392 0.68 -38.08 5.03
N LEU A 393 0.84 -37.05 5.85
CA LEU A 393 2.03 -36.20 5.87
C LEU A 393 3.28 -36.98 6.29
N LYS A 394 3.18 -37.82 7.32
CA LYS A 394 4.28 -38.72 7.75
C LYS A 394 4.71 -39.66 6.61
N LYS A 395 3.76 -40.30 5.92
CA LYS A 395 4.03 -41.21 4.79
C LYS A 395 4.64 -40.48 3.60
N ALA A 396 4.09 -39.32 3.23
CA ALA A 396 4.59 -38.52 2.14
C ALA A 396 6.01 -38.00 2.40
N THR A 397 6.31 -37.60 3.63
CA THR A 397 7.66 -37.15 4.03
C THR A 397 8.71 -38.26 3.92
N ALA A 398 8.31 -39.52 4.10
CA ALA A 398 9.20 -40.68 3.99
C ALA A 398 9.40 -41.16 2.53
N ASP A 399 8.52 -40.76 1.60
CA ASP A 399 8.58 -41.18 0.21
C ASP A 399 9.54 -40.29 -0.60
N LYS A 400 10.65 -40.87 -1.08
CA LYS A 400 11.66 -40.16 -1.86
C LYS A 400 11.14 -39.64 -3.21
N LYS A 401 10.01 -40.17 -3.71
CA LYS A 401 9.36 -39.68 -4.93
C LYS A 401 8.53 -38.42 -4.66
N VAL A 402 8.23 -38.10 -3.41
CA VAL A 402 7.45 -36.92 -3.02
C VAL A 402 8.38 -35.76 -2.71
N PHE A 403 8.25 -34.69 -3.48
CA PHE A 403 9.05 -33.47 -3.37
C PHE A 403 8.42 -32.47 -2.39
N PHE A 404 7.10 -32.49 -2.30
CA PHE A 404 6.34 -31.65 -1.39
C PHE A 404 5.02 -32.33 -1.05
N PHE A 405 4.60 -32.24 0.20
CA PHE A 405 3.25 -32.59 0.62
C PHE A 405 2.83 -31.71 1.81
N ASP A 406 1.63 -31.15 1.72
CA ASP A 406 0.99 -30.45 2.83
C ASP A 406 -0.52 -30.66 2.78
N ASP A 407 -1.07 -31.21 3.86
CA ASP A 407 -2.50 -31.38 4.10
C ASP A 407 -3.00 -30.42 5.19
N PHE A 408 -2.14 -29.49 5.60
CA PHE A 408 -2.38 -28.49 6.64
C PHE A 408 -2.65 -29.07 8.04
N SER A 409 -2.48 -30.39 8.23
CA SER A 409 -2.76 -31.08 9.51
C SER A 409 -2.00 -30.45 10.68
N THR A 410 -0.77 -30.01 10.45
CA THR A 410 0.13 -29.40 11.44
C THR A 410 -0.17 -27.93 11.76
N THR A 411 -1.05 -27.27 11.00
CA THR A 411 -1.36 -25.84 11.16
C THR A 411 -2.65 -25.66 11.95
N ALA A 412 -2.67 -24.80 12.96
CA ALA A 412 -3.88 -24.48 13.71
C ALA A 412 -4.91 -23.70 12.86
N THR A 413 -6.19 -23.94 13.12
CA THR A 413 -7.30 -23.18 12.49
C THR A 413 -7.14 -21.67 12.74
N GLY A 414 -7.39 -20.86 11.72
CA GLY A 414 -7.21 -19.41 11.72
C GLY A 414 -5.78 -18.94 11.47
N LYS A 415 -4.83 -19.84 11.16
CA LYS A 415 -3.42 -19.51 10.90
C LYS A 415 -3.01 -19.80 9.46
N LEU A 416 -2.04 -19.03 8.96
CA LEU A 416 -1.37 -19.34 7.69
C LEU A 416 -0.47 -20.59 7.88
N PRO A 417 -0.48 -21.55 6.94
CA PRO A 417 0.39 -22.71 7.03
C PRO A 417 1.88 -22.39 7.09
N ILE A 418 2.61 -23.22 7.84
CA ILE A 418 4.07 -23.15 7.91
C ILE A 418 4.62 -23.49 6.53
N ASN A 419 5.59 -22.71 6.04
CA ASN A 419 6.16 -22.81 4.69
C ASN A 419 5.26 -22.32 3.55
N TRP A 420 4.24 -21.55 3.85
CA TRP A 420 3.42 -20.86 2.87
C TRP A 420 3.50 -19.35 3.08
N SER A 421 3.48 -18.60 1.97
CA SER A 421 3.25 -17.15 1.97
C SER A 421 1.86 -16.86 1.44
N SER A 422 1.32 -15.69 1.81
CA SER A 422 0.01 -15.24 1.35
C SER A 422 0.01 -13.74 1.13
N THR A 423 -0.59 -13.30 0.02
CA THR A 423 -1.02 -11.91 -0.15
C THR A 423 -2.22 -11.63 0.74
N VAL A 424 -2.40 -10.37 1.10
CA VAL A 424 -3.64 -9.93 1.76
C VAL A 424 -4.74 -9.72 0.71
N ASN A 425 -5.99 -9.93 1.11
CA ASN A 425 -7.16 -9.60 0.30
C ASN A 425 -7.58 -8.14 0.50
N GLN A 426 -8.73 -7.72 -0.06
CA GLN A 426 -9.24 -6.34 0.06
C GLN A 426 -9.56 -5.94 1.50
N ASP A 427 -9.91 -6.91 2.35
CA ASP A 427 -10.12 -6.72 3.79
C ASP A 427 -8.80 -6.68 4.59
N GLY A 428 -7.66 -6.84 3.93
CA GLY A 428 -6.34 -6.92 4.56
C GLY A 428 -6.03 -8.29 5.20
N LYS A 429 -6.86 -9.31 4.99
CA LYS A 429 -6.67 -10.64 5.59
C LYS A 429 -5.81 -11.55 4.71
N LYS A 430 -4.90 -12.30 5.33
CA LYS A 430 -4.17 -13.41 4.69
C LYS A 430 -5.07 -14.65 4.53
N ALA A 431 -4.68 -15.56 3.65
CA ALA A 431 -5.25 -16.91 3.61
C ALA A 431 -4.95 -17.64 4.92
N VAL A 432 -5.91 -18.44 5.40
CA VAL A 432 -5.80 -19.16 6.68
C VAL A 432 -6.35 -20.57 6.56
N VAL A 433 -5.86 -21.44 7.43
CA VAL A 433 -6.41 -22.78 7.58
C VAL A 433 -7.75 -22.73 8.29
N THR A 434 -8.73 -23.46 7.78
CA THR A 434 -10.06 -23.61 8.34
C THR A 434 -10.52 -25.06 8.29
N GLU A 435 -11.52 -25.35 9.10
CA GLU A 435 -12.32 -26.55 9.00
C GLU A 435 -13.59 -26.18 8.23
N ALA A 436 -13.92 -26.95 7.19
CA ALA A 436 -15.12 -26.74 6.39
C ALA A 436 -16.16 -27.80 6.76
N SER A 437 -17.44 -27.43 6.73
CA SER A 437 -18.53 -28.31 7.15
C SER A 437 -18.59 -29.58 6.27
N GLY A 438 -18.52 -30.75 6.90
CA GLY A 438 -18.74 -32.04 6.23
C GLY A 438 -17.48 -32.80 5.81
N ASP A 439 -16.28 -32.30 6.11
CA ASP A 439 -15.03 -33.05 5.94
C ASP A 439 -14.14 -32.87 7.18
N ASN A 440 -13.49 -33.94 7.65
CA ASN A 440 -12.62 -33.94 8.84
C ASN A 440 -11.18 -33.53 8.50
N ILE A 441 -10.98 -32.83 7.39
CA ILE A 441 -9.66 -32.36 6.94
C ILE A 441 -9.55 -30.84 7.06
N LYS A 442 -8.31 -30.38 7.17
CA LYS A 442 -7.99 -28.95 7.18
C LYS A 442 -7.87 -28.42 5.76
N TRP A 443 -8.38 -27.22 5.56
CA TRP A 443 -8.41 -26.54 4.27
C TRP A 443 -7.71 -25.20 4.37
N LEU A 444 -6.89 -24.85 3.38
CA LEU A 444 -6.45 -23.48 3.21
C LEU A 444 -7.54 -22.71 2.44
N GLU A 445 -8.15 -21.72 3.09
CA GLU A 445 -9.18 -20.87 2.49
C GLU A 445 -8.54 -19.74 1.69
N LEU A 446 -8.94 -19.60 0.42
CA LEU A 446 -8.52 -18.55 -0.49
C LEU A 446 -9.70 -17.65 -0.85
N LYS A 447 -9.64 -16.40 -0.41
CA LYS A 447 -10.68 -15.39 -0.62
C LYS A 447 -10.04 -14.04 -0.98
N GLY A 448 -9.75 -13.84 -2.26
CA GLY A 448 -9.05 -12.64 -2.72
C GLY A 448 -7.54 -12.70 -2.53
N ASN A 449 -6.99 -13.89 -2.25
CA ASN A 449 -5.59 -14.11 -1.92
C ASN A 449 -4.83 -14.83 -3.04
N ALA A 450 -3.52 -14.66 -3.03
CA ALA A 450 -2.56 -15.53 -3.67
C ALA A 450 -1.71 -16.21 -2.58
N VAL A 451 -1.50 -17.52 -2.69
CA VAL A 451 -0.65 -18.29 -1.76
C VAL A 451 0.41 -19.08 -2.52
N SER A 452 1.60 -19.19 -1.96
CA SER A 452 2.72 -19.92 -2.57
C SER A 452 3.55 -20.64 -1.53
N ILE A 453 4.16 -21.76 -1.94
CA ILE A 453 5.08 -22.52 -1.10
C ILE A 453 6.41 -21.75 -1.00
N THR A 454 6.89 -21.46 0.22
CA THR A 454 8.12 -20.69 0.45
C THR A 454 9.37 -21.55 0.59
N ASN A 455 9.24 -22.80 1.05
CA ASN A 455 10.37 -23.71 1.30
C ASN A 455 10.39 -24.92 0.34
N LEU A 456 10.15 -24.69 -0.96
CA LEU A 456 10.37 -25.73 -1.96
C LEU A 456 11.88 -25.98 -2.07
N LYS A 457 12.38 -27.03 -1.41
CA LYS A 457 13.83 -27.29 -1.25
C LYS A 457 14.58 -27.48 -2.57
N ASN A 458 13.90 -27.92 -3.61
CA ASN A 458 14.45 -28.28 -4.91
C ASN A 458 13.55 -27.75 -6.04
N THR A 459 14.09 -27.70 -7.26
CA THR A 459 13.26 -27.56 -8.47
C THR A 459 12.28 -28.72 -8.57
N ILE A 460 11.08 -28.44 -9.09
CA ILE A 460 10.12 -29.48 -9.46
C ILE A 460 10.78 -30.39 -10.51
N PRO A 461 10.61 -31.73 -10.42
CA PRO A 461 11.18 -32.67 -11.39
C PRO A 461 10.83 -32.35 -12.85
N LYS A 462 11.58 -32.89 -13.81
CA LYS A 462 11.23 -32.75 -15.23
C LYS A 462 9.86 -33.38 -15.51
N ASP A 463 9.69 -34.62 -15.09
CA ASP A 463 8.41 -35.33 -15.17
C ASP A 463 7.80 -35.40 -13.77
N PHE A 464 6.58 -34.91 -13.64
CA PHE A 464 5.99 -34.69 -12.34
C PHE A 464 4.48 -34.85 -12.33
N GLU A 465 3.97 -35.09 -11.13
CA GLU A 465 2.56 -35.01 -10.80
C GLU A 465 2.36 -33.95 -9.70
N ILE A 466 1.38 -33.08 -9.91
CA ILE A 466 0.86 -32.18 -8.90
C ILE A 466 -0.57 -32.60 -8.61
N SER A 467 -0.87 -32.94 -7.37
CA SER A 467 -2.24 -33.25 -6.96
C SER A 467 -2.66 -32.43 -5.76
N PHE A 468 -3.95 -32.15 -5.66
CA PHE A 468 -4.57 -31.49 -4.52
C PHE A 468 -6.08 -31.69 -4.56
N ASP A 469 -6.71 -31.56 -3.40
CA ASP A 469 -8.15 -31.42 -3.30
C ASP A 469 -8.54 -29.95 -3.42
N ILE A 470 -9.61 -29.68 -4.17
CA ILE A 470 -10.21 -28.36 -4.28
C ILE A 470 -11.69 -28.47 -3.95
N ALA A 471 -12.19 -27.51 -3.16
CA ALA A 471 -13.61 -27.39 -2.88
C ALA A 471 -14.11 -25.96 -2.95
N VAL A 472 -15.42 -25.82 -3.21
CA VAL A 472 -16.14 -24.54 -3.25
C VAL A 472 -17.43 -24.62 -2.45
N PRO A 473 -17.89 -23.50 -1.86
CA PRO A 473 -19.19 -23.45 -1.20
C PRO A 473 -20.34 -23.48 -2.23
N GLN A 474 -21.55 -23.73 -1.73
CA GLN A 474 -22.77 -23.52 -2.50
C GLN A 474 -22.90 -22.06 -2.96
N ASN A 475 -23.64 -21.84 -4.05
CA ASN A 475 -24.02 -20.50 -4.55
C ASN A 475 -22.86 -19.66 -5.11
N PHE A 476 -21.75 -20.31 -5.49
CA PHE A 476 -20.67 -19.69 -6.25
C PHE A 476 -21.21 -18.99 -7.52
N THR A 477 -20.94 -17.71 -7.72
CA THR A 477 -21.64 -16.93 -8.77
C THR A 477 -21.10 -17.21 -10.17
N TRP A 478 -21.91 -16.98 -11.21
CA TRP A 478 -21.45 -17.09 -12.60
C TRP A 478 -20.34 -16.08 -12.95
N GLY A 479 -20.32 -14.91 -12.30
CA GLY A 479 -19.29 -13.88 -12.50
C GLY A 479 -18.00 -14.10 -11.72
N ALA A 480 -17.97 -15.13 -10.86
CA ALA A 480 -16.90 -15.37 -9.93
C ALA A 480 -15.56 -15.66 -10.62
N LYS A 481 -14.50 -15.28 -9.92
CA LYS A 481 -13.12 -15.41 -10.38
C LYS A 481 -12.68 -16.87 -10.35
N ARG A 482 -11.78 -17.20 -11.29
CA ARG A 482 -11.19 -18.54 -11.42
C ARG A 482 -10.11 -18.70 -10.36
N LEU A 483 -9.89 -19.92 -9.89
CA LEU A 483 -8.66 -20.27 -9.20
C LEU A 483 -7.59 -20.56 -10.25
N SER A 484 -6.53 -19.75 -10.29
CA SER A 484 -5.35 -20.03 -11.13
C SER A 484 -4.30 -20.78 -10.30
N VAL A 485 -3.78 -21.86 -10.85
CA VAL A 485 -2.67 -22.63 -10.30
C VAL A 485 -1.48 -22.43 -11.22
N GLU A 486 -0.44 -21.79 -10.70
CA GLU A 486 0.69 -21.32 -11.48
C GLU A 486 1.98 -22.02 -11.08
N LEU A 487 2.71 -22.44 -12.10
CA LEU A 487 4.08 -22.94 -12.03
C LEU A 487 4.99 -21.92 -12.68
N ALA A 488 6.04 -21.51 -11.97
CA ALA A 488 6.96 -20.52 -12.49
C ALA A 488 8.43 -20.81 -12.19
N ASN A 489 9.29 -20.26 -13.04
CA ASN A 489 10.69 -19.97 -12.76
C ASN A 489 10.99 -18.53 -13.25
N ALA A 490 12.26 -18.12 -13.25
CA ALA A 490 12.65 -16.73 -13.58
C ALA A 490 12.10 -16.20 -14.92
N ASN A 491 11.98 -17.06 -15.94
CA ASN A 491 11.67 -16.62 -17.32
C ASN A 491 10.47 -17.34 -17.91
N THR A 492 9.79 -18.18 -17.14
CA THR A 492 8.79 -19.10 -17.67
C THR A 492 7.65 -19.27 -16.70
N LYS A 493 6.44 -19.27 -17.25
CA LYS A 493 5.20 -19.50 -16.52
C LYS A 493 4.30 -20.46 -17.27
N PHE A 494 3.76 -21.42 -16.54
CA PHE A 494 2.64 -22.26 -16.94
C PHE A 494 1.54 -22.11 -15.91
N ALA A 495 0.30 -21.99 -16.35
CA ALA A 495 -0.85 -21.88 -15.47
C ALA A 495 -1.99 -22.76 -15.99
N PHE A 496 -2.75 -23.31 -15.07
CA PHE A 496 -4.09 -23.80 -15.36
C PHE A 496 -5.09 -23.16 -14.41
N GLU A 497 -6.30 -22.96 -14.91
CA GLU A 497 -7.36 -22.28 -14.19
C GLU A 497 -8.53 -23.23 -14.00
N LEU A 498 -9.14 -23.18 -12.81
CA LEU A 498 -10.35 -23.93 -12.48
C LEU A 498 -11.45 -22.97 -12.06
N LYS A 499 -12.69 -23.27 -12.45
CA LYS A 499 -13.89 -22.56 -12.02
C LYS A 499 -15.04 -23.53 -11.86
N PRO A 500 -15.80 -23.48 -10.76
CA PRO A 500 -16.99 -24.33 -10.63
C PRO A 500 -18.08 -23.86 -11.60
N GLY A 501 -18.89 -24.82 -12.04
CA GLY A 501 -20.11 -24.54 -12.78
C GLY A 501 -21.18 -23.93 -11.89
N PHE A 502 -22.28 -23.51 -12.50
CA PHE A 502 -23.43 -22.94 -11.81
C PHE A 502 -24.68 -23.76 -12.04
N ASN A 503 -25.55 -23.87 -11.04
CA ASN A 503 -26.83 -24.58 -11.11
C ASN A 503 -26.66 -26.05 -11.57
N GLY A 504 -25.61 -26.72 -11.10
CA GLY A 504 -25.34 -28.12 -11.43
C GLY A 504 -24.68 -28.34 -12.80
N LYS A 505 -24.45 -27.29 -13.59
CA LYS A 505 -23.66 -27.38 -14.83
C LYS A 505 -22.21 -27.74 -14.53
N ALA A 506 -21.53 -28.30 -15.52
CA ALA A 506 -20.09 -28.57 -15.46
C ALA A 506 -19.30 -27.30 -15.16
N GLY A 507 -18.20 -27.47 -14.42
CA GLY A 507 -17.20 -26.46 -14.24
C GLY A 507 -16.37 -26.24 -15.51
N PHE A 508 -15.33 -25.44 -15.35
CA PHE A 508 -14.48 -25.03 -16.45
C PHE A 508 -13.02 -25.13 -16.04
N ALA A 509 -12.21 -25.73 -16.91
CA ALA A 509 -10.76 -25.73 -16.81
C ALA A 509 -10.14 -25.06 -18.04
N SER A 510 -9.07 -24.29 -17.88
CA SER A 510 -8.30 -23.77 -19.02
C SER A 510 -6.83 -23.72 -18.69
N PHE A 511 -6.00 -23.53 -19.72
CA PHE A 511 -4.56 -23.46 -19.56
C PHE A 511 -4.03 -22.20 -20.22
N ALA A 512 -2.89 -21.72 -19.71
CA ALA A 512 -2.14 -20.63 -20.29
C ALA A 512 -0.64 -20.91 -20.10
N ASN A 513 0.15 -20.70 -21.16
CA ASN A 513 1.59 -20.75 -21.07
C ASN A 513 2.23 -19.49 -21.68
N ASN A 514 3.39 -19.13 -21.14
CA ASN A 514 4.31 -18.20 -21.77
C ASN A 514 5.68 -18.86 -21.82
N ILE A 515 5.77 -19.91 -22.65
CA ILE A 515 6.93 -20.77 -22.80
C ILE A 515 7.43 -20.66 -24.24
N SER A 516 8.67 -20.19 -24.41
CA SER A 516 9.32 -20.21 -25.73
C SER A 516 9.53 -21.66 -26.19
N GLY A 517 9.12 -21.96 -27.42
CA GLY A 517 9.25 -23.30 -28.02
C GLY A 517 8.16 -24.30 -27.62
N ALA A 518 7.20 -23.93 -26.77
CA ALA A 518 5.99 -24.71 -26.55
C ALA A 518 4.89 -24.28 -27.53
N ASP A 519 3.96 -25.18 -27.81
CA ASP A 519 2.76 -24.83 -28.55
C ASP A 519 1.88 -23.90 -27.71
N ARG A 520 1.25 -22.92 -28.36
CA ARG A 520 0.27 -22.06 -27.68
C ARG A 520 -0.88 -22.92 -27.20
N VAL A 521 -1.07 -22.95 -25.89
CA VAL A 521 -2.15 -23.72 -25.30
C VAL A 521 -3.45 -22.97 -25.56
N ASN A 522 -4.43 -23.65 -26.17
CA ASN A 522 -5.71 -23.05 -26.53
C ASN A 522 -6.48 -22.65 -25.25
N SER A 523 -6.98 -21.42 -25.18
CA SER A 523 -7.78 -20.93 -24.05
C SER A 523 -9.24 -21.40 -24.08
N ASN A 524 -9.66 -22.11 -25.13
CA ASN A 524 -10.95 -22.80 -25.19
C ASN A 524 -10.99 -23.82 -24.06
N GLY A 525 -11.69 -23.50 -22.97
CA GLY A 525 -11.65 -24.37 -21.80
C GLY A 525 -12.53 -25.60 -21.91
N TYR A 526 -12.28 -26.49 -20.96
CA TYR A 526 -12.81 -27.84 -20.88
C TYR A 526 -13.87 -27.91 -19.80
N GLU A 527 -14.92 -28.68 -20.07
CA GLU A 527 -15.95 -28.95 -19.08
C GLU A 527 -15.40 -29.85 -17.97
N VAL A 528 -15.58 -29.43 -16.72
CA VAL A 528 -15.21 -30.20 -15.53
C VAL A 528 -16.48 -30.73 -14.90
N PHE A 529 -16.91 -31.91 -15.32
CA PHE A 529 -18.10 -32.56 -14.76
C PHE A 529 -17.93 -32.81 -13.26
N GLY A 530 -19.01 -32.66 -12.51
CA GLY A 530 -19.00 -32.84 -11.05
C GLY A 530 -18.56 -31.62 -10.25
N PHE A 531 -17.80 -30.68 -10.83
CA PHE A 531 -17.37 -29.44 -10.14
C PHE A 531 -18.32 -28.27 -10.39
N SER A 532 -19.27 -28.08 -9.48
CA SER A 532 -20.38 -27.11 -9.58
C SER A 532 -20.79 -26.52 -8.22
N ASN A 533 -21.57 -25.45 -8.22
CA ASN A 533 -21.96 -24.70 -7.02
C ASN A 533 -23.26 -25.19 -6.33
N ASN A 534 -23.78 -26.36 -6.71
CA ASN A 534 -25.10 -26.85 -6.30
C ASN A 534 -25.09 -27.71 -5.03
N LYS A 535 -23.91 -27.99 -4.46
CA LYS A 535 -23.76 -28.69 -3.17
C LYS A 535 -23.29 -27.70 -2.11
N VAL A 536 -23.65 -27.97 -0.84
CA VAL A 536 -23.20 -27.19 0.33
C VAL A 536 -21.68 -26.98 0.31
N PHE A 537 -20.96 -28.05 0.00
CA PHE A 537 -19.51 -28.06 -0.15
C PHE A 537 -19.17 -29.06 -1.26
N ASN A 538 -18.72 -28.57 -2.41
CA ASN A 538 -18.42 -29.44 -3.55
C ASN A 538 -16.91 -29.61 -3.71
N LYS A 539 -16.44 -30.83 -3.45
CA LYS A 539 -15.03 -31.23 -3.48
C LYS A 539 -14.75 -32.08 -4.71
N VAL A 540 -13.62 -31.82 -5.36
CA VAL A 540 -13.03 -32.70 -6.39
C VAL A 540 -11.53 -32.83 -6.16
N ASN A 541 -10.95 -33.95 -6.58
CA ASN A 541 -9.51 -34.15 -6.62
C ASN A 541 -8.96 -33.70 -7.98
N THR A 542 -7.88 -32.92 -7.95
CA THR A 542 -7.19 -32.46 -9.16
C THR A 542 -5.83 -33.12 -9.26
N LEU A 543 -5.48 -33.61 -10.45
CA LEU A 543 -4.15 -34.12 -10.78
C LEU A 543 -3.68 -33.52 -12.11
N LEU A 544 -2.60 -32.74 -12.05
CA LEU A 544 -1.83 -32.31 -13.21
C LEU A 544 -0.62 -33.21 -13.39
N ARG A 545 -0.46 -33.81 -14.57
CA ARG A 545 0.69 -34.66 -14.91
C ARG A 545 1.46 -34.05 -16.06
N LYS A 546 2.79 -33.93 -15.90
CA LYS A 546 3.73 -33.67 -16.99
C LYS A 546 4.56 -34.91 -17.29
N ASN A 547 4.61 -35.30 -18.56
CA ASN A 547 5.44 -36.39 -19.07
C ASN A 547 6.10 -35.96 -20.38
N GLY A 548 7.42 -35.77 -20.39
CA GLY A 548 8.12 -35.18 -21.51
C GLY A 548 7.59 -33.78 -21.80
N ASP A 549 7.16 -33.52 -23.03
CA ASP A 549 6.58 -32.23 -23.39
C ASP A 549 5.07 -32.12 -23.11
N ASP A 550 4.43 -33.23 -22.72
CA ASP A 550 2.98 -33.35 -22.65
C ASP A 550 2.45 -33.03 -21.25
N VAL A 551 1.30 -32.38 -21.20
CA VAL A 551 0.59 -32.08 -19.95
C VAL A 551 -0.83 -32.63 -20.02
N SER A 552 -1.25 -33.34 -18.97
CA SER A 552 -2.60 -33.87 -18.80
C SER A 552 -3.20 -33.40 -17.49
N LEU A 553 -4.49 -33.05 -17.50
CA LEU A 553 -5.26 -32.69 -16.32
C LEU A 553 -6.37 -33.73 -16.10
N PHE A 554 -6.40 -34.27 -14.89
CA PHE A 554 -7.42 -35.18 -14.42
C PHE A 554 -8.20 -34.55 -13.28
N ILE A 555 -9.51 -34.75 -13.29
CA ILE A 555 -10.41 -34.38 -12.19
C ILE A 555 -11.16 -35.64 -11.74
N ASP A 556 -11.05 -36.00 -10.46
CA ASP A 556 -11.54 -37.27 -9.91
C ASP A 556 -11.10 -38.50 -10.73
N GLY A 557 -9.87 -38.46 -11.23
CA GLY A 557 -9.28 -39.52 -12.06
C GLY A 557 -9.72 -39.54 -13.53
N ILE A 558 -10.66 -38.68 -13.94
CA ILE A 558 -11.14 -38.55 -15.32
C ILE A 558 -10.25 -37.57 -16.07
N LEU A 559 -9.73 -37.96 -17.24
CA LEU A 559 -8.97 -37.06 -18.12
C LEU A 559 -9.89 -35.95 -18.65
N VAL A 560 -9.62 -34.72 -18.25
CA VAL A 560 -10.38 -33.52 -18.66
C VAL A 560 -9.73 -32.86 -19.86
N ALA A 561 -8.39 -32.81 -19.87
CA ALA A 561 -7.63 -32.16 -20.93
C ALA A 561 -6.25 -32.79 -21.08
N GLN A 562 -5.76 -32.81 -22.32
CA GLN A 562 -4.40 -33.18 -22.67
C GLN A 562 -3.88 -32.22 -23.72
N TYR A 563 -2.66 -31.75 -23.51
CA TYR A 563 -1.94 -30.92 -24.46
C TYR A 563 -0.59 -31.54 -24.76
N LEU A 564 -0.39 -31.83 -26.03
CA LEU A 564 0.91 -32.22 -26.54
C LEU A 564 1.79 -30.97 -26.61
N LYS A 565 3.05 -31.09 -26.22
CA LYS A 565 4.03 -29.98 -26.28
C LYS A 565 3.65 -28.71 -25.51
N ALA A 566 2.92 -28.85 -24.40
CA ALA A 566 2.52 -27.74 -23.55
C ALA A 566 3.69 -27.12 -22.76
N ILE A 567 4.68 -27.94 -22.36
CA ILE A 567 5.84 -27.52 -21.58
C ILE A 567 7.07 -28.24 -22.13
N VAL A 568 8.02 -27.51 -22.71
CA VAL A 568 9.29 -28.10 -23.20
C VAL A 568 9.98 -28.90 -22.09
N ASN A 569 10.44 -30.12 -22.41
CA ASN A 569 10.87 -31.14 -21.45
C ASN A 569 11.93 -30.64 -20.45
N ASP A 570 12.87 -29.82 -20.92
CA ASP A 570 13.99 -29.32 -20.10
C ASP A 570 13.59 -28.18 -19.14
N ILE A 571 12.35 -27.71 -19.19
CA ILE A 571 11.86 -26.67 -18.28
C ILE A 571 11.55 -27.30 -16.92
N GLN A 572 12.21 -26.77 -15.90
CA GLN A 572 11.91 -27.05 -14.51
C GLN A 572 11.37 -25.80 -13.81
N PHE A 573 10.37 -26.00 -12.97
CA PHE A 573 9.75 -24.93 -12.19
C PHE A 573 10.36 -24.87 -10.78
N LYS A 574 10.31 -23.69 -10.18
CA LYS A 574 10.82 -23.41 -8.83
C LYS A 574 9.73 -22.99 -7.85
N SER A 575 8.53 -22.70 -8.34
CA SER A 575 7.42 -22.30 -7.50
C SER A 575 6.11 -22.93 -7.98
N LEU A 576 5.21 -23.10 -7.01
CA LEU A 576 3.80 -23.42 -7.19
C LEU A 576 2.99 -22.38 -6.42
N LYS A 577 2.00 -21.78 -7.07
CA LYS A 577 1.17 -20.72 -6.52
C LYS A 577 -0.30 -20.98 -6.83
N PHE A 578 -1.17 -20.73 -5.85
CA PHE A 578 -2.62 -20.73 -6.03
C PHE A 578 -3.09 -19.28 -5.94
N ILE A 579 -3.88 -18.83 -6.90
CA ILE A 579 -4.27 -17.43 -7.06
C ILE A 579 -5.77 -17.34 -7.22
N HIS A 580 -6.41 -16.67 -6.27
CA HIS A 580 -7.80 -16.27 -6.34
C HIS A 580 -7.89 -14.76 -6.05
N ILE A 581 -7.44 -13.93 -6.99
CA ILE A 581 -7.40 -12.46 -6.84
C ILE A 581 -8.66 -11.83 -7.45
N GLY A 582 -9.16 -10.77 -6.81
CA GLY A 582 -10.23 -9.93 -7.35
C GLY A 582 -11.65 -10.38 -7.02
N SER A 583 -11.80 -11.22 -5.98
CA SER A 583 -13.07 -11.48 -5.32
C SER A 583 -12.86 -11.67 -3.81
N ASP A 584 -13.68 -11.00 -3.01
CA ASP A 584 -13.73 -11.03 -1.55
C ASP A 584 -15.17 -11.32 -1.07
N SER A 585 -15.99 -11.95 -1.90
CA SER A 585 -17.29 -12.45 -1.48
C SER A 585 -17.15 -13.75 -0.68
N GLU A 586 -17.95 -13.92 0.39
CA GLU A 586 -18.04 -15.21 1.11
C GLU A 586 -18.58 -16.34 0.23
N THR A 587 -19.33 -16.00 -0.82
CA THR A 587 -19.85 -16.97 -1.80
C THR A 587 -18.83 -17.33 -2.88
N GLU A 588 -17.70 -16.62 -2.94
CA GLU A 588 -16.67 -16.81 -3.95
C GLU A 588 -15.34 -17.08 -3.25
N LYS A 589 -15.21 -18.27 -2.69
CA LYS A 589 -13.97 -18.72 -2.06
C LYS A 589 -13.64 -20.14 -2.46
N TYR A 590 -12.35 -20.42 -2.48
CA TYR A 590 -11.83 -21.75 -2.75
C TYR A 590 -11.19 -22.31 -1.48
N PHE A 591 -11.32 -23.61 -1.32
CA PHE A 591 -10.65 -24.38 -0.29
C PHE A 591 -9.69 -25.33 -0.98
N ILE A 592 -8.42 -25.32 -0.59
CA ILE A 592 -7.44 -26.29 -1.10
C ILE A 592 -6.90 -27.14 0.05
N SER A 593 -6.59 -28.40 -0.21
CA SER A 593 -5.98 -29.33 0.74
C SER A 593 -5.17 -30.42 0.01
N ASN A 594 -4.44 -31.24 0.75
CA ASN A 594 -3.67 -32.39 0.24
C ASN A 594 -2.74 -32.04 -0.94
N VAL A 595 -2.06 -30.90 -0.88
CA VAL A 595 -1.20 -30.42 -1.97
C VAL A 595 0.06 -31.25 -2.01
N LYS A 596 0.27 -31.98 -3.12
CA LYS A 596 1.37 -32.92 -3.33
C LYS A 596 2.10 -32.62 -4.63
N ILE A 597 3.42 -32.70 -4.61
CA ILE A 597 4.29 -32.72 -5.79
C ILE A 597 5.13 -33.99 -5.75
N ALA A 598 5.10 -34.79 -6.81
CA ALA A 598 5.87 -36.03 -6.91
C ALA A 598 6.53 -36.18 -8.28
N SER A 599 7.62 -36.95 -8.34
CA SER A 599 8.21 -37.37 -9.62
C SER A 599 7.31 -38.39 -10.32
N PHE A 600 7.10 -38.18 -11.62
CA PHE A 600 6.47 -39.14 -12.51
C PHE A 600 7.57 -39.98 -13.19
N GLN A 601 7.43 -41.31 -13.19
CA GLN A 601 8.36 -42.24 -13.84
C GLN A 601 7.60 -43.16 -14.77
#